data_AF-A0A521UDK9-F1
#
_entry.id   AF-A0A521UDK9-F1
#
_cell.length_a   1.000
_cell.length_b   1.000
_cell.length_c   1.000
_cell.angle_alpha   90.00
_cell.angle_beta   90.00
_cell.angle_gamma   90.00
#
_symmetry.space_group_name_H-M   'P 1'
#
loop_
_entity.id
_entity.type
_entity.pdbx_description
1 polymer ?
#
loop_
_entity_poly.entity_id
_entity_poly.type
_entity_poly.pdbx_seq_one_letter_code
_entity_poly.pdbx_strand_id
1 'polypeptide(L)'
;MPHPPSTCTIEVDLTRVLWLTRGWCWNYVFVLKPLVGVGDAWANIQWRVFAGTLPAAVPHTVAGRIDDFHVERAFLATTFLDPQRRDIRGRAVTHHLVWFPPDERSARFVAPADWGPQLVAALAPAFDAAFALDLPGQDDGVDLDPSSEVARVFARELARVPPRLRLTGPAVMVYVLRPFEAKRIELPASPPKSPRTLARALLVWAATFAALLLLAFVLRRGS
;
A
#
# COMPACT_ATOMS: atom_id res chain seq x y z
N MET A 1 11.79 4.41 -34.55
CA MET A 1 11.67 3.70 -33.25
C MET A 1 11.20 2.28 -33.55
N PRO A 2 11.77 1.22 -32.95
CA PRO A 2 11.26 -0.13 -33.15
C PRO A 2 9.84 -0.25 -32.59
N HIS A 3 8.93 -0.81 -33.37
CA HIS A 3 7.58 -1.14 -32.91
C HIS A 3 7.67 -2.20 -31.80
N PRO A 4 6.85 -2.10 -30.73
CA PRO A 4 6.76 -3.17 -29.75
C PRO A 4 6.29 -4.45 -30.46
N PRO A 5 6.76 -5.63 -30.04
CA PRO A 5 6.27 -6.89 -30.58
C PRO A 5 4.75 -6.97 -30.40
N SER A 6 4.00 -7.55 -31.33
CA SER A 6 2.52 -7.61 -31.24
C SER A 6 2.02 -8.30 -29.96
N THR A 7 2.86 -9.14 -29.38
CA THR A 7 2.64 -9.83 -28.11
C THR A 7 3.91 -9.82 -27.29
N CYS A 8 3.76 -9.77 -25.97
CA CYS A 8 4.87 -9.95 -25.03
C CYS A 8 4.50 -10.96 -23.95
N THR A 9 5.51 -11.63 -23.45
CA THR A 9 5.43 -12.48 -22.26
C THR A 9 6.33 -11.89 -21.19
N ILE A 10 5.83 -11.81 -19.96
CA ILE A 10 6.59 -11.42 -18.79
C ILE A 10 6.47 -12.48 -17.70
N GLU A 11 7.57 -12.73 -17.00
CA GLU A 11 7.61 -13.62 -15.84
C GLU A 11 7.57 -12.78 -14.57
N VAL A 12 6.50 -12.94 -13.79
CA VAL A 12 6.28 -12.25 -12.52
C VAL A 12 6.63 -13.20 -11.39
N ASP A 13 7.76 -12.94 -10.73
CA ASP A 13 8.14 -13.60 -9.49
C ASP A 13 7.34 -13.03 -8.32
N LEU A 14 6.50 -13.86 -7.72
CA LEU A 14 5.62 -13.49 -6.60
C LEU A 14 6.41 -13.12 -5.33
N THR A 15 7.66 -13.57 -5.18
CA THR A 15 8.54 -13.12 -4.09
C THR A 15 8.98 -11.67 -4.23
N ARG A 16 8.65 -11.02 -5.36
CA ARG A 16 8.94 -9.62 -5.67
C ARG A 16 7.66 -8.79 -5.81
N VAL A 17 6.52 -9.34 -5.39
CA VAL A 17 5.22 -8.67 -5.41
C VAL A 17 4.86 -8.20 -4.01
N LEU A 18 4.50 -6.92 -3.92
CA LEU A 18 3.86 -6.32 -2.78
C LEU A 18 2.38 -6.21 -3.07
N TRP A 19 1.53 -6.80 -2.23
CA TRP A 19 0.09 -6.70 -2.37
C TRP A 19 -0.54 -6.23 -1.08
N LEU A 20 -1.05 -5.00 -1.10
CA LEU A 20 -1.89 -4.41 -0.06
C LEU A 20 -3.35 -4.48 -0.49
N THR A 21 -4.21 -4.99 0.38
CA THR A 21 -5.63 -5.14 0.07
C THR A 21 -6.49 -4.92 1.30
N ARG A 22 -7.70 -4.44 1.06
CA ARG A 22 -8.78 -4.43 2.04
C ARG A 22 -9.44 -5.81 2.15
N GLY A 23 -10.14 -6.04 3.25
CA GLY A 23 -10.92 -7.22 3.57
C GLY A 23 -12.41 -7.02 3.73
N TRP A 24 -13.08 -8.10 4.11
CA TRP A 24 -14.44 -8.07 4.62
C TRP A 24 -14.50 -7.27 5.94
N CYS A 25 -13.82 -7.73 6.99
CA CYS A 25 -13.77 -7.06 8.29
C CYS A 25 -12.45 -6.33 8.61
N TRP A 26 -11.41 -6.45 7.76
CA TRP A 26 -10.12 -5.78 7.94
C TRP A 26 -9.90 -4.63 6.96
N ASN A 27 -9.23 -3.54 7.38
CA ASN A 27 -9.06 -2.34 6.54
C ASN A 27 -7.99 -2.50 5.46
N TYR A 28 -6.77 -2.88 5.82
CA TYR A 28 -5.66 -3.07 4.90
C TYR A 28 -4.66 -4.07 5.48
N VAL A 29 -4.42 -5.15 4.75
CA VAL A 29 -3.44 -6.21 5.08
C VAL A 29 -2.49 -6.38 3.90
N PHE A 30 -1.21 -6.58 4.19
CA PHE A 30 -0.25 -7.04 3.20
C PHE A 30 -0.31 -8.57 3.08
N VAL A 31 -0.92 -9.06 2.01
CA VAL A 31 -1.03 -10.51 1.73
C VAL A 31 0.16 -11.06 0.95
N LEU A 32 0.89 -10.18 0.26
CA LEU A 32 2.22 -10.46 -0.29
C LEU A 32 3.18 -9.36 0.15
N LYS A 33 4.38 -9.76 0.58
CA LYS A 33 5.49 -8.87 0.91
C LYS A 33 6.71 -9.35 0.11
N PRO A 34 7.36 -8.46 -0.67
CA PRO A 34 8.56 -8.84 -1.38
C PRO A 34 9.67 -9.26 -0.42
N LEU A 35 10.45 -10.28 -0.80
CA LEU A 35 11.68 -10.66 -0.09
C LEU A 35 12.84 -9.71 -0.41
N VAL A 36 12.70 -8.88 -1.44
CA VAL A 36 13.69 -7.83 -1.71
C VAL A 36 13.72 -6.91 -0.50
N GLY A 37 14.89 -6.81 0.13
CA GLY A 37 15.11 -5.98 1.30
C GLY A 37 14.89 -4.52 0.92
N VAL A 38 13.71 -4.02 1.24
CA VAL A 38 13.39 -2.61 1.14
C VAL A 38 13.67 -1.97 2.50
N GLY A 39 14.46 -0.90 2.47
CA GLY A 39 14.78 -0.13 3.67
C GLY A 39 13.58 0.67 4.19
N ASP A 40 12.68 1.06 3.28
CA ASP A 40 11.41 1.75 3.58
C ASP A 40 10.33 0.80 4.08
N ALA A 41 9.46 1.31 4.96
CA ALA A 41 8.26 0.59 5.34
C ALA A 41 7.37 0.37 4.10
N TRP A 42 6.89 -0.85 3.89
CA TRP A 42 6.06 -1.20 2.73
C TRP A 42 4.85 -0.29 2.50
N ALA A 43 4.27 0.25 3.57
CA ALA A 43 3.19 1.24 3.50
C ALA A 43 3.63 2.56 2.81
N ASN A 44 4.86 3.02 3.07
CA ASN A 44 5.42 4.22 2.44
C ASN A 44 5.61 4.00 0.93
N ILE A 45 6.10 2.81 0.53
CA ILE A 45 6.23 2.49 -0.89
C ILE A 45 4.87 2.52 -1.58
N GLN A 46 3.88 1.84 -1.01
CA GLN A 46 2.51 1.81 -1.54
C GLN A 46 1.97 3.22 -1.77
N TRP A 47 2.08 4.09 -0.75
CA TRP A 47 1.61 5.46 -0.85
C TRP A 47 2.33 6.27 -1.93
N ARG A 48 3.65 6.10 -2.07
CA ARG A 48 4.45 6.79 -3.08
C ARG A 48 4.16 6.28 -4.50
N VAL A 49 4.01 4.97 -4.69
CA VAL A 49 3.73 4.34 -5.99
C VAL A 49 2.38 4.79 -6.57
N PHE A 50 1.36 4.89 -5.72
CA PHE A 50 0.01 5.28 -6.13
C PHE A 50 -0.34 6.73 -5.80
N ALA A 51 0.65 7.58 -5.52
CA ALA A 51 0.42 9.00 -5.24
C ALA A 51 -0.32 9.65 -6.43
N GLY A 52 -1.50 10.24 -6.16
CA GLY A 52 -2.34 10.85 -7.19
C GLY A 52 -3.12 9.86 -8.06
N THR A 53 -3.06 8.55 -7.79
CA THR A 53 -3.84 7.53 -8.49
C THR A 53 -5.01 7.08 -7.60
N LEU A 54 -6.24 7.24 -8.09
CA LEU A 54 -7.42 6.72 -7.41
C LEU A 54 -7.80 5.34 -7.97
N PRO A 55 -8.15 4.38 -7.10
CA PRO A 55 -8.64 3.08 -7.55
C PRO A 55 -10.02 3.24 -8.23
N ALA A 56 -10.23 2.51 -9.32
CA ALA A 56 -11.50 2.42 -10.02
C ALA A 56 -11.85 0.95 -10.31
N ALA A 57 -13.06 0.68 -10.80
CA ALA A 57 -13.47 -0.69 -11.15
C ALA A 57 -12.60 -1.30 -12.26
N VAL A 58 -12.10 -0.47 -13.18
CA VAL A 58 -11.13 -0.88 -14.20
C VAL A 58 -9.71 -0.73 -13.63
N PRO A 59 -8.85 -1.77 -13.69
CA PRO A 59 -7.50 -1.66 -13.15
C PRO A 59 -6.65 -0.61 -13.84
N HIS A 60 -6.09 0.29 -13.02
CA HIS A 60 -5.15 1.32 -13.45
C HIS A 60 -3.74 0.82 -13.23
N THR A 61 -3.00 0.64 -14.33
CA THR A 61 -1.58 0.27 -14.29
C THR A 61 -0.72 1.52 -14.28
N VAL A 62 0.21 1.59 -13.33
CA VAL A 62 1.21 2.65 -13.19
C VAL A 62 2.60 2.03 -13.15
N ALA A 63 3.60 2.77 -13.61
CA ALA A 63 4.99 2.33 -13.57
C ALA A 63 5.91 3.52 -13.37
N GLY A 64 7.06 3.26 -12.78
CA GLY A 64 8.00 4.32 -12.44
C GLY A 64 9.17 3.79 -11.64
N ARG A 65 9.96 4.73 -11.11
CA ARG A 65 11.03 4.42 -10.16
C ARG A 65 10.65 4.88 -8.76
N ILE A 66 11.09 4.12 -7.78
CA ILE A 66 11.06 4.54 -6.39
C ILE A 66 12.49 4.50 -5.83
N ASP A 67 12.87 5.58 -5.14
CA ASP A 67 14.09 5.58 -4.32
C ASP A 67 13.77 4.87 -3.00
N ASP A 68 14.42 3.73 -2.79
CA ASP A 68 14.38 2.92 -1.58
C ASP A 68 15.76 2.95 -0.92
N PHE A 69 15.95 3.88 0.02
CA PHE A 69 17.20 4.05 0.78
C PHE A 69 18.45 4.07 -0.12
N HIS A 70 18.45 4.94 -1.13
CA HIS A 70 19.53 5.10 -2.11
C HIS A 70 19.65 3.99 -3.16
N VAL A 71 18.68 3.07 -3.19
CA VAL A 71 18.52 2.09 -4.26
C VAL A 71 17.31 2.48 -5.09
N GLU A 72 17.54 2.96 -6.31
CA GLU A 72 16.45 3.19 -7.26
C GLU A 72 15.92 1.87 -7.81
N ARG A 73 14.63 1.62 -7.62
CA ARG A 73 13.96 0.42 -8.10
C ARG A 73 12.87 0.77 -9.11
N ALA A 74 12.92 0.17 -10.29
CA ALA A 74 11.77 0.17 -11.19
C ALA A 74 10.61 -0.63 -10.58
N PHE A 75 9.38 -0.22 -10.89
CA PHE A 75 8.18 -0.97 -10.53
C PHE A 75 7.15 -0.98 -11.67
N LEU A 76 6.31 -2.00 -11.67
CA LEU A 76 5.03 -2.05 -12.35
C LEU A 76 3.95 -2.30 -11.31
N ALA A 77 2.89 -1.52 -11.31
CA ALA A 77 1.89 -1.57 -10.27
C ALA A 77 0.49 -1.41 -10.84
N THR A 78 -0.50 -1.97 -10.15
CA THR A 78 -1.91 -1.82 -10.51
C THR A 78 -2.76 -1.57 -9.28
N THR A 79 -3.79 -0.74 -9.43
CA THR A 79 -4.79 -0.52 -8.39
C THR A 79 -6.21 -0.54 -8.95
N PHE A 80 -7.14 -1.10 -8.19
CA PHE A 80 -8.55 -1.21 -8.57
C PHE A 80 -9.47 -1.41 -7.37
N LEU A 81 -10.76 -1.18 -7.62
CA LEU A 81 -11.88 -1.56 -6.75
C LEU A 81 -12.43 -2.90 -7.24
N ASP A 82 -12.48 -3.90 -6.37
CA ASP A 82 -13.03 -5.22 -6.67
C ASP A 82 -14.56 -5.11 -6.87
N PRO A 83 -15.07 -5.43 -8.07
CA PRO A 83 -16.51 -5.35 -8.33
C PRO A 83 -17.30 -6.45 -7.60
N GLN A 84 -16.68 -7.58 -7.27
CA GLN A 84 -17.32 -8.74 -6.66
C GLN A 84 -17.31 -8.70 -5.13
N ARG A 85 -16.32 -8.02 -4.53
CA ARG A 85 -16.15 -8.02 -3.07
C ARG A 85 -16.51 -6.70 -2.43
N ARG A 86 -17.08 -6.79 -1.24
CA ARG A 86 -17.41 -5.65 -0.39
C ARG A 86 -16.76 -5.81 0.98
N ASP A 87 -16.57 -4.71 1.68
CA ASP A 87 -16.29 -4.74 3.12
C ASP A 87 -17.59 -4.82 3.92
N ILE A 88 -17.47 -4.93 5.26
CA ILE A 88 -18.61 -4.97 6.19
C ILE A 88 -19.49 -3.72 6.12
N ARG A 89 -18.99 -2.61 5.56
CA ARG A 89 -19.73 -1.36 5.35
C ARG A 89 -20.30 -1.26 3.93
N GLY A 90 -20.26 -2.32 3.13
CA GLY A 90 -20.78 -2.37 1.78
C GLY A 90 -19.96 -1.63 0.73
N ARG A 91 -18.71 -1.22 1.04
CA ARG A 91 -17.81 -0.54 0.09
C ARG A 91 -17.03 -1.56 -0.72
N ALA A 92 -16.71 -1.23 -1.98
CA ALA A 92 -15.83 -2.08 -2.79
C ALA A 92 -14.45 -2.24 -2.15
N VAL A 93 -13.95 -3.47 -2.15
CA VAL A 93 -12.60 -3.79 -1.66
C VAL A 93 -11.57 -3.16 -2.58
N THR A 94 -10.57 -2.49 -2.01
CA THR A 94 -9.49 -1.87 -2.79
C THR A 94 -8.27 -2.76 -2.79
N HIS A 95 -7.65 -2.89 -3.97
CA HIS A 95 -6.41 -3.61 -4.18
C HIS A 95 -5.32 -2.69 -4.70
N HIS A 96 -4.11 -2.94 -4.21
CA HIS A 96 -2.90 -2.29 -4.67
C HIS A 96 -1.78 -3.33 -4.79
N LEU A 97 -1.33 -3.59 -6.01
CA LEU A 97 -0.26 -4.54 -6.31
C LEU A 97 0.93 -3.78 -6.89
N VAL A 98 2.13 -4.05 -6.40
CA VAL A 98 3.39 -3.50 -6.92
C VAL A 98 4.33 -4.67 -7.15
N TRP A 99 4.84 -4.80 -8.36
CA TRP A 99 5.87 -5.77 -8.70
C TRP A 99 7.19 -5.05 -8.98
N PHE A 100 8.24 -5.52 -8.33
CA PHE A 100 9.60 -5.05 -8.56
C PHE A 100 10.31 -6.03 -9.51
N PRO A 101 10.46 -5.73 -10.81
CA PRO A 101 11.16 -6.62 -11.75
C PRO A 101 12.59 -6.91 -11.30
N PRO A 102 13.19 -8.06 -11.68
CA PRO A 102 14.59 -8.37 -11.38
C PRO A 102 15.58 -7.34 -11.98
N ASP A 103 15.30 -6.88 -13.20
CA ASP A 103 16.07 -5.80 -13.83
C ASP A 103 15.51 -4.42 -13.41
N GLU A 104 15.76 -4.07 -12.16
CA GLU A 104 15.33 -2.80 -11.56
C GLU A 104 15.99 -1.57 -12.21
N ARG A 105 17.06 -1.79 -12.98
CA ARG A 105 17.84 -0.73 -13.65
C ARG A 105 17.24 -0.30 -14.97
N SER A 106 16.32 -1.06 -15.54
CA SER A 106 15.75 -0.71 -16.84
C SER A 106 14.89 0.56 -16.78
N ALA A 107 15.11 1.47 -17.72
CA ALA A 107 14.30 2.68 -17.91
C ALA A 107 13.01 2.41 -18.72
N ARG A 108 12.86 1.21 -19.26
CA ARG A 108 11.73 0.77 -20.09
C ARG A 108 11.53 -0.72 -19.95
N PHE A 109 10.29 -1.17 -19.92
CA PHE A 109 10.01 -2.58 -20.10
C PHE A 109 8.73 -2.75 -20.90
N VAL A 110 8.56 -3.95 -21.45
CA VAL A 110 7.37 -4.33 -22.20
C VAL A 110 6.57 -5.25 -21.31
N ALA A 111 5.31 -4.90 -21.08
CA ALA A 111 4.38 -5.71 -20.29
C ALA A 111 3.08 -5.92 -21.09
N PRO A 112 2.31 -6.97 -20.78
CA PRO A 112 0.97 -7.12 -21.33
C PRO A 112 0.09 -5.92 -20.95
N ALA A 113 -0.72 -5.42 -21.88
CA ALA A 113 -1.67 -4.32 -21.65
C ALA A 113 -2.61 -4.59 -20.46
N ASP A 114 -2.92 -5.86 -20.25
CA ASP A 114 -3.78 -6.42 -19.22
C ASP A 114 -2.98 -7.10 -18.09
N TRP A 115 -1.72 -6.69 -17.88
CA TRP A 115 -0.85 -7.24 -16.83
C TRP A 115 -1.53 -7.31 -15.46
N GLY A 116 -2.15 -6.21 -15.02
CA GLY A 116 -2.84 -6.14 -13.73
C GLY A 116 -3.99 -7.14 -13.61
N PRO A 117 -4.98 -7.13 -14.53
CA PRO A 117 -6.02 -8.14 -14.61
C PRO A 117 -5.51 -9.58 -14.62
N GLN A 118 -4.48 -9.90 -15.41
CA GLN A 118 -3.92 -11.26 -15.45
C GLN A 118 -3.30 -11.68 -14.11
N LEU A 119 -2.56 -10.79 -13.45
CA LEU A 119 -1.97 -11.06 -12.14
C LEU A 119 -3.05 -11.31 -11.09
N VAL A 120 -4.11 -10.51 -11.07
CA VAL A 120 -5.24 -10.67 -10.14
C VAL A 120 -5.96 -11.99 -10.38
N ALA A 121 -6.23 -12.34 -11.64
CA ALA A 121 -6.88 -13.60 -11.99
C ALA A 121 -6.04 -14.82 -11.55
N ALA A 122 -4.72 -14.76 -11.71
CA ALA A 122 -3.81 -15.82 -11.28
C ALA A 122 -3.80 -16.02 -9.75
N LEU A 123 -4.10 -14.97 -8.98
CA LEU A 123 -4.11 -14.99 -7.52
C LEU A 123 -5.52 -15.12 -6.91
N ALA A 124 -6.57 -15.08 -7.75
CA ALA A 124 -7.96 -15.12 -7.30
C ALA A 124 -8.27 -16.31 -6.38
N PRO A 125 -7.81 -17.56 -6.64
CA PRO A 125 -8.11 -18.68 -5.74
C PRO A 125 -7.59 -18.51 -4.31
N ALA A 126 -6.38 -17.96 -4.15
CA ALA A 126 -5.80 -17.71 -2.82
C ALA A 126 -6.56 -16.60 -2.10
N PHE A 127 -7.04 -15.62 -2.87
CA PHE A 127 -7.80 -14.50 -2.35
C PHE A 127 -9.25 -14.88 -1.98
N ASP A 128 -9.89 -15.74 -2.76
CA ASP A 128 -11.20 -16.34 -2.47
C ASP A 128 -11.20 -17.05 -1.12
N ALA A 129 -10.20 -17.88 -0.88
CA ALA A 129 -10.06 -18.59 0.38
C ALA A 129 -9.84 -17.66 1.59
N ALA A 130 -9.07 -16.59 1.42
CA ALA A 130 -8.85 -15.60 2.48
C ALA A 130 -10.14 -14.83 2.82
N PHE A 131 -10.99 -14.56 1.83
CA PHE A 131 -12.29 -13.89 2.00
C PHE A 131 -13.41 -14.80 2.49
N ALA A 132 -13.25 -16.11 2.34
CA ALA A 132 -14.18 -17.09 2.90
C ALA A 132 -14.03 -17.24 4.43
N LEU A 133 -13.02 -16.60 5.04
CA LEU A 133 -12.85 -16.59 6.48
C LEU A 133 -13.92 -15.72 7.13
N ASP A 134 -14.74 -16.35 7.97
CA ASP A 134 -15.56 -15.66 8.95
C ASP A 134 -14.69 -15.39 10.18
N LEU A 135 -14.20 -14.15 10.31
CA LEU A 135 -13.39 -13.71 11.44
C LEU A 135 -14.24 -12.83 12.35
N PRO A 136 -15.06 -13.41 13.25
CA PRO A 136 -15.88 -12.65 14.17
C PRO A 136 -15.01 -11.86 15.15
N GLY A 137 -15.32 -10.58 15.33
CA GLY A 137 -14.69 -9.75 16.36
C GLY A 137 -13.34 -9.10 15.99
N GLN A 138 -12.92 -9.15 14.72
CA GLN A 138 -11.76 -8.40 14.27
C GLN A 138 -12.19 -6.93 14.05
N ASP A 139 -11.79 -6.07 15.00
CA ASP A 139 -12.06 -4.63 14.98
C ASP A 139 -11.63 -3.98 13.66
N ASP A 140 -12.26 -2.85 13.36
CA ASP A 140 -12.07 -2.00 12.19
C ASP A 140 -10.72 -1.26 12.15
N GLY A 141 -9.67 -1.91 12.65
CA GLY A 141 -8.28 -1.47 12.61
C GLY A 141 -7.54 -1.88 11.33
N VAL A 142 -6.33 -1.33 11.18
CA VAL A 142 -5.39 -1.73 10.12
C VAL A 142 -4.59 -2.92 10.66
N ASP A 143 -4.96 -4.13 10.27
CA ASP A 143 -4.17 -5.32 10.60
C ASP A 143 -3.00 -5.45 9.61
N LEU A 144 -1.84 -4.91 9.98
CA LEU A 144 -0.61 -5.05 9.18
C LEU A 144 0.19 -6.31 9.54
N ASP A 145 -0.34 -7.15 10.44
CA ASP A 145 0.37 -8.32 10.95
C ASP A 145 0.46 -9.42 9.88
N PRO A 146 1.68 -9.75 9.40
CA PRO A 146 1.88 -10.86 8.47
C PRO A 146 1.53 -12.23 9.09
N SER A 147 1.32 -12.30 10.40
CA SER A 147 0.89 -13.52 11.11
C SER A 147 -0.63 -13.65 11.25
N SER A 148 -1.39 -12.63 10.79
CA SER A 148 -2.86 -12.69 10.77
C SER A 148 -3.37 -13.96 10.08
N GLU A 149 -4.51 -14.46 10.55
CA GLU A 149 -5.11 -15.66 9.98
C GLU A 149 -5.39 -15.51 8.48
N VAL A 150 -5.80 -14.30 8.06
CA VAL A 150 -5.96 -13.92 6.65
C VAL A 150 -4.65 -14.13 5.88
N ALA A 151 -3.54 -13.55 6.36
CA ALA A 151 -2.23 -13.69 5.70
C ALA A 151 -1.76 -15.15 5.65
N ARG A 152 -2.01 -15.93 6.71
CA ARG A 152 -1.67 -17.36 6.77
C ARG A 152 -2.47 -18.21 5.79
N VAL A 153 -3.77 -18.00 5.70
CA VAL A 153 -4.65 -18.72 4.77
C VAL A 153 -4.30 -18.34 3.34
N PHE A 154 -4.11 -17.05 3.08
CA PHE A 154 -3.65 -16.57 1.79
C PHE A 154 -2.32 -17.22 1.41
N ALA A 155 -1.31 -17.22 2.29
CA ALA A 155 -0.01 -17.83 2.04
C ALA A 155 -0.08 -19.34 1.77
N ARG A 156 -0.93 -20.06 2.52
CA ARG A 156 -1.16 -21.51 2.32
C ARG A 156 -1.75 -21.81 0.94
N GLU A 157 -2.74 -21.03 0.52
CA GLU A 157 -3.36 -21.23 -0.79
C GLU A 157 -2.45 -20.74 -1.92
N LEU A 158 -1.69 -19.68 -1.68
CA LEU A 158 -0.66 -19.20 -2.61
C LEU A 158 0.42 -20.26 -2.87
N ALA A 159 0.73 -21.13 -1.91
CA ALA A 159 1.67 -22.24 -2.13
C ALA A 159 1.22 -23.23 -3.22
N ARG A 160 -0.07 -23.19 -3.63
CA ARG A 160 -0.61 -23.96 -4.76
C ARG A 160 -0.45 -23.25 -6.09
N VAL A 161 -0.12 -21.95 -6.07
CA VAL A 161 0.14 -21.12 -7.25
C VAL A 161 1.65 -21.20 -7.55
N PRO A 162 2.06 -21.36 -8.82
CA PRO A 162 3.48 -21.29 -9.17
C PRO A 162 4.11 -19.98 -8.68
N PRO A 163 5.30 -20.00 -8.05
CA PRO A 163 5.93 -18.79 -7.54
C PRO A 163 6.31 -17.79 -8.64
N ARG A 164 6.34 -18.26 -9.90
CA ARG A 164 6.60 -17.47 -11.10
C ARG A 164 5.42 -17.60 -12.04
N LEU A 165 4.74 -16.49 -12.27
CA LEU A 165 3.59 -16.41 -13.16
C LEU A 165 4.03 -15.94 -14.53
N ARG A 166 3.62 -16.66 -15.57
CA ARG A 166 3.89 -16.28 -16.96
C ARG A 166 2.67 -15.55 -17.51
N LEU A 167 2.77 -14.23 -17.64
CA LEU A 167 1.70 -13.38 -18.15
C LEU A 167 1.98 -13.04 -19.62
N THR A 168 0.99 -13.21 -20.49
CA THR A 168 1.16 -13.04 -21.94
C THR A 168 -0.02 -12.28 -22.54
N GLY A 169 0.26 -11.28 -23.36
CA GLY A 169 -0.79 -10.49 -23.99
C GLY A 169 -0.24 -9.46 -24.97
N PRO A 170 -1.11 -8.57 -25.50
CA PRO A 170 -0.71 -7.47 -26.34
C PRO A 170 0.33 -6.61 -25.64
N ALA A 171 1.45 -6.35 -26.31
CA ALA A 171 2.54 -5.62 -25.70
C ALA A 171 2.23 -4.13 -25.59
N VAL A 172 2.48 -3.57 -24.41
CA VAL A 172 2.56 -2.11 -24.23
C VAL A 172 3.95 -1.74 -23.75
N MET A 173 4.47 -0.65 -24.30
CA MET A 173 5.71 -0.07 -23.82
C MET A 173 5.42 0.72 -22.56
N VAL A 174 6.05 0.32 -21.47
CA VAL A 174 5.92 0.97 -20.18
C VAL A 174 7.16 1.82 -19.96
N TYR A 175 6.96 3.13 -19.88
CA TYR A 175 8.02 4.08 -19.59
C TYR A 175 8.16 4.22 -18.09
N VAL A 176 9.35 3.92 -17.61
CA VAL A 176 9.69 4.08 -16.20
C VAL A 176 10.09 5.53 -16.00
N LEU A 177 9.10 6.38 -15.70
CA LEU A 177 9.36 7.79 -15.42
C LEU A 177 10.30 7.87 -14.22
N ARG A 178 11.35 8.71 -14.30
CA ARG A 178 12.13 9.08 -13.11
C ARG A 178 11.15 9.58 -12.06
N PRO A 179 11.46 9.42 -10.76
CA PRO A 179 10.58 9.94 -9.74
C PRO A 179 10.31 11.40 -10.09
N PHE A 180 9.05 11.81 -9.99
CA PHE A 180 8.74 13.18 -9.62
C PHE A 180 9.82 13.55 -8.61
N GLU A 181 10.64 14.56 -8.89
CA GLU A 181 11.37 15.23 -7.83
C GLU A 181 10.26 15.59 -6.84
N ALA A 182 10.09 14.78 -5.81
CA ALA A 182 9.42 15.20 -4.61
C ALA A 182 10.36 16.31 -4.14
N LYS A 183 10.13 17.51 -4.67
CA LYS A 183 10.72 18.75 -4.20
C LYS A 183 10.55 18.59 -2.72
N ARG A 184 11.68 18.37 -2.03
CA ARG A 184 11.70 18.15 -0.60
C ARG A 184 10.87 19.30 -0.09
N ILE A 185 9.64 19.03 0.35
CA ILE A 185 8.92 20.00 1.14
C ILE A 185 9.75 19.91 2.41
N GLU A 186 10.80 20.73 2.46
CA GLU A 186 11.29 21.22 3.72
C GLU A 186 10.03 21.79 4.35
N LEU A 187 9.36 20.97 5.17
CA LEU A 187 8.52 21.48 6.21
C LEU A 187 9.37 22.58 6.83
N PRO A 188 8.92 23.85 6.80
CA PRO A 188 9.72 24.94 7.30
C PRO A 188 10.24 24.47 8.65
N ALA A 189 11.58 24.38 8.78
CA ALA A 189 12.20 23.95 10.01
C ALA A 189 11.44 24.67 11.11
N SER A 190 10.77 23.91 11.99
CA SER A 190 9.90 24.49 13.01
C SER A 190 10.67 25.67 13.60
N PRO A 191 10.17 26.91 13.49
CA PRO A 191 10.96 28.07 13.85
C PRO A 191 11.45 27.81 15.27
N PRO A 192 12.75 28.05 15.57
CA PRO A 192 13.27 27.77 16.90
C PRO A 192 12.34 28.44 17.89
N LYS A 193 11.65 27.63 18.72
CA LYS A 193 10.67 28.16 19.65
C LYS A 193 11.44 29.07 20.58
N SER A 194 11.29 30.38 20.40
CA SER A 194 11.94 31.34 21.27
C SER A 194 11.57 31.00 22.71
N PRO A 195 12.48 31.14 23.69
CA PRO A 195 12.18 30.83 25.09
C PRO A 195 10.92 31.55 25.61
N ARG A 196 10.55 32.68 25.00
CA ARG A 196 9.31 33.41 25.28
C ARG A 196 8.04 32.68 24.81
N THR A 197 8.11 31.95 23.70
CA THR A 197 6.98 31.16 23.16
C THR A 197 6.72 29.91 24.01
N LEU A 198 7.77 29.27 24.53
CA LEU A 198 7.66 28.16 25.47
C LEU A 198 7.10 28.60 26.83
N ALA A 199 7.56 29.75 27.35
CA ALA A 199 7.04 30.30 28.60
C ALA A 199 5.53 30.64 28.53
N ARG A 200 5.07 31.20 27.42
CA ARG A 200 3.63 31.45 27.20
C ARG A 200 2.81 30.18 27.11
N ALA A 201 3.31 29.16 26.40
CA ALA A 201 2.63 27.87 26.31
C ALA A 201 2.50 27.20 27.69
N LEU A 202 3.56 27.24 28.51
CA LEU A 202 3.56 26.71 29.87
C LEU A 202 2.59 27.46 30.79
N LEU A 203 2.51 28.79 30.69
CA LEU A 203 1.56 29.60 31.45
C LEU A 203 0.09 29.26 31.10
N VAL A 204 -0.21 29.10 29.81
CA VAL A 204 -1.56 28.70 29.37
C VAL A 204 -1.89 27.30 29.86
N TRP A 205 -0.93 26.37 29.82
CA TRP A 205 -1.13 25.01 30.29
C TRP A 205 -1.35 24.96 31.81
N ALA A 206 -0.55 25.71 32.59
CA ALA A 206 -0.70 25.81 34.04
C ALA A 206 -2.04 26.44 34.46
N ALA A 207 -2.48 27.49 33.77
CA ALA A 207 -3.78 28.11 34.04
C ALA A 207 -4.95 27.16 33.73
N THR A 208 -4.87 26.43 32.61
CA THR A 208 -5.88 25.44 32.23
C THR A 208 -5.95 24.29 33.24
N PHE A 209 -4.79 23.80 33.69
CA PHE A 209 -4.72 22.73 34.69
C PHE A 209 -5.27 23.18 36.05
N ALA A 210 -4.94 24.41 36.49
CA ALA A 210 -5.48 24.97 37.72
C ALA A 210 -7.01 25.13 37.67
N ALA A 211 -7.57 25.57 36.53
CA ALA A 211 -9.01 25.67 36.35
C ALA A 211 -9.72 24.31 36.43
N LEU A 212 -9.12 23.27 35.84
CA LEU A 212 -9.66 21.90 35.90
C LEU A 212 -9.62 21.33 37.33
N LEU A 213 -8.55 21.60 38.08
CA LEU A 213 -8.47 21.20 39.50
C LEU A 213 -9.50 21.92 40.36
N LEU A 214 -9.73 23.21 40.11
CA LEU A 214 -10.74 23.98 40.83
C LEU A 214 -12.15 23.45 40.54
N LEU A 215 -12.43 23.12 39.27
CA LEU A 215 -13.70 22.54 38.85
C LEU A 215 -13.93 21.17 39.52
N ALA A 216 -12.91 20.30 39.52
CA ALA A 216 -12.97 19.00 40.18
C ALA A 216 -13.18 19.14 41.70
N PHE A 217 -12.57 20.15 42.34
CA PHE A 217 -12.76 20.42 43.76
C PHE A 217 -14.17 20.92 44.10
N VAL A 218 -14.74 21.81 43.28
CA VAL A 218 -16.12 22.30 43.45
C VAL A 218 -17.12 21.15 43.29
N LEU A 219 -16.95 20.32 42.26
CA LEU A 219 -17.81 19.15 42.03
C LEU A 219 -17.76 18.15 43.20
N ARG A 220 -16.60 17.98 43.84
CA ARG A 220 -16.43 17.06 44.98
C ARG A 220 -17.03 17.58 46.29
N ARG A 221 -17.25 18.88 46.45
CA ARG A 221 -17.91 19.46 47.65
C ARG A 221 -19.42 19.58 47.54
N GLY A 222 -19.98 19.40 46.34
CA GLY A 222 -21.43 19.42 46.09
C GLY A 222 -22.10 18.04 46.13
N SER A 223 -21.38 16.99 46.54
CA SER A 223 -21.87 15.62 46.79
C SER A 223 -21.76 15.30 48.27
#